data_AF-A0A533RQ07-F1
#
_entry.id   AF-A0A533RQ07-F1
#
_cell.length_a   1.000
_cell.length_b   1.000
_cell.length_c   1.000
_cell.angle_alpha   90.00
_cell.angle_beta   90.00
_cell.angle_gamma   90.00
#
_symmetry.space_group_name_H-M   'P 1'
#
loop_
_entity.id
_entity.type
_entity.pdbx_description
1 polymer ?
#
loop_
_entity_poly.entity_id
_entity_poly.type
_entity_poly.pdbx_seq_one_letter_code
_entity_poly.pdbx_strand_id
1 'polypeptide(L)'
;MSSTVRCFVGISLSDEVRAAALHAASAIRKLDPPWMGEKWVSPENLHVTLAFMPAVHQGRVDEMSGVVERIVSGHPPVRLGDPRTEAVPSPGRCRMLWLAFSDPSGGCAGLASDLRAGLTDFGAEDDRGRPFRPHVTLCRARRP
;
A
#
# COMPACT_ATOMS: atom_id res chain seq x y z
N MET A 1 24.78 17.72 9.48
CA MET A 1 24.50 16.39 8.88
C MET A 1 23.04 16.37 8.52
N SER A 2 22.69 16.16 7.25
CA SER A 2 21.28 16.09 6.90
C SER A 2 20.76 14.66 7.08
N SER A 3 19.73 14.50 7.90
CA SER A 3 19.01 13.24 8.09
C SER A 3 18.08 12.98 6.91
N THR A 4 18.08 11.74 6.42
CA THR A 4 17.04 11.24 5.52
C THR A 4 15.99 10.47 6.31
N VAL A 5 14.76 10.46 5.80
CA VAL A 5 13.62 9.72 6.36
C VAL A 5 13.01 8.80 5.29
N ARG A 6 12.44 7.68 5.73
CA ARG A 6 11.69 6.77 4.85
C ARG A 6 10.27 7.28 4.75
N CYS A 7 9.79 7.53 3.53
CA CYS A 7 8.46 8.05 3.27
C CYS A 7 7.68 7.12 2.34
N PHE A 8 6.36 7.21 2.41
CA PHE A 8 5.46 6.66 1.41
C PHE A 8 4.22 7.55 1.32
N VAL A 9 3.59 7.56 0.16
CA VAL A 9 2.24 8.10 0.01
C VAL A 9 1.27 6.92 0.03
N GLY A 10 0.24 6.99 0.87
CA GLY A 10 -0.76 5.95 0.99
C GLY A 10 -2.17 6.49 1.16
N ILE A 11 -3.14 5.70 0.72
CA ILE A 11 -4.56 5.98 0.95
C ILE A 11 -4.96 5.34 2.28
N SER A 12 -5.49 6.15 3.19
CA SER A 12 -6.09 5.67 4.43
C SER A 12 -7.39 4.91 4.12
N LEU A 13 -7.67 3.89 4.92
CA LEU A 13 -8.88 3.08 4.74
C LEU A 13 -10.08 3.76 5.39
N SER A 14 -11.24 3.69 4.72
CA SER A 14 -12.53 3.90 5.37
C SER A 14 -12.74 2.88 6.48
N ASP A 15 -13.62 3.19 7.43
CA ASP A 15 -13.92 2.30 8.56
C ASP A 15 -14.43 0.93 8.10
N GLU A 16 -15.26 0.91 7.06
CA GLU A 16 -15.78 -0.32 6.44
C GLU A 16 -14.65 -1.20 5.89
N VAL A 17 -13.73 -0.62 5.10
CA VAL A 17 -12.62 -1.36 4.51
C VAL A 17 -11.63 -1.83 5.60
N ARG A 18 -11.40 -0.99 6.62
CA ARG A 18 -10.59 -1.37 7.78
C ARG A 18 -11.21 -2.55 8.53
N ALA A 19 -12.51 -2.52 8.77
CA ALA A 19 -13.23 -3.62 9.43
C ALA A 19 -13.15 -4.91 8.61
N ALA A 20 -13.33 -4.86 7.29
CA ALA A 20 -13.20 -5.99 6.40
C ALA A 20 -11.78 -6.60 6.43
N ALA A 21 -10.73 -5.74 6.40
CA ALA A 21 -9.34 -6.18 6.51
C ALA A 21 -9.04 -6.88 7.84
N LEU A 22 -9.54 -6.33 8.96
CA LEU A 22 -9.37 -6.94 10.28
C LEU A 22 -10.15 -8.25 10.42
N HIS A 23 -11.35 -8.33 9.84
CA HIS A 23 -12.14 -9.54 9.81
C HIS A 23 -11.42 -10.64 9.04
N ALA A 24 -10.94 -10.35 7.83
CA ALA A 24 -10.16 -11.29 7.01
C ALA A 24 -8.89 -11.76 7.73
N ALA A 25 -8.15 -10.85 8.35
CA ALA A 25 -6.97 -11.19 9.15
C ALA A 25 -7.31 -12.13 10.32
N SER A 26 -8.39 -11.84 11.05
CA SER A 26 -8.86 -12.68 12.16
C SER A 26 -9.29 -14.07 11.70
N ALA A 27 -10.01 -14.16 10.58
CA ALA A 27 -10.46 -15.41 10.00
C ALA A 27 -9.27 -16.29 9.58
N ILE A 28 -8.30 -15.74 8.85
CA ILE A 28 -7.11 -16.47 8.40
C ILE A 28 -6.31 -17.01 9.59
N ARG A 29 -6.07 -16.17 10.62
CA ARG A 29 -5.35 -16.59 11.83
C ARG A 29 -6.03 -17.76 12.55
N LYS A 30 -7.37 -17.81 12.54
CA LYS A 30 -8.13 -18.87 13.20
C LYS A 30 -8.18 -20.16 12.39
N LEU A 31 -8.28 -20.05 11.06
CA LEU A 31 -8.53 -21.19 10.18
C LEU A 31 -7.24 -21.86 9.68
N ASP A 32 -6.10 -21.16 9.71
CA ASP A 32 -4.83 -21.65 9.18
C ASP A 32 -3.69 -21.42 10.21
N PRO A 33 -3.48 -22.38 11.15
CA PRO A 33 -2.59 -22.23 12.31
C PRO A 33 -1.16 -21.73 12.05
N PRO A 34 -0.48 -22.11 10.96
CA PRO A 34 0.82 -21.54 10.58
C PRO A 34 0.87 -20.01 10.56
N TRP A 35 -0.24 -19.32 10.22
CA TRP A 35 -0.28 -17.86 10.15
C TRP A 35 -0.36 -17.17 11.50
N MET A 36 -0.65 -17.90 12.58
CA MET A 36 -0.79 -17.31 13.92
C MET A 36 0.51 -16.66 14.41
N GLY A 37 1.67 -17.25 14.08
CA GLY A 37 3.00 -16.76 14.50
C GLY A 37 3.61 -15.69 13.59
N GLU A 38 2.91 -15.31 12.52
CA GLU A 38 3.43 -14.40 11.51
C GLU A 38 3.26 -12.92 11.86
N LYS A 39 3.95 -12.03 11.14
CA LYS A 39 3.94 -10.59 11.41
C LYS A 39 2.74 -9.92 10.73
N TRP A 40 1.65 -9.81 11.48
CA TRP A 40 0.46 -9.06 11.08
C TRP A 40 0.69 -7.55 11.18
N VAL A 41 0.15 -6.81 10.22
CA VAL A 41 0.17 -5.34 10.22
C VAL A 41 -0.83 -4.84 11.26
N SER A 42 -0.41 -3.89 12.09
CA SER A 42 -1.29 -3.32 13.11
C SER A 42 -2.42 -2.50 12.47
N PRO A 43 -3.62 -2.45 13.09
CA PRO A 43 -4.79 -1.82 12.48
C PRO A 43 -4.56 -0.39 11.99
N GLU A 44 -3.84 0.42 12.76
CA GLU A 44 -3.51 1.82 12.45
C GLU A 44 -2.57 1.97 11.25
N ASN A 45 -1.79 0.94 10.93
CA ASN A 45 -0.85 0.93 9.81
C ASN A 45 -1.46 0.34 8.53
N LEU A 46 -2.74 -0.04 8.51
CA LEU A 46 -3.40 -0.52 7.30
C LEU A 46 -3.68 0.64 6.32
N HIS A 47 -3.16 0.51 5.11
CA HIS A 47 -3.29 1.50 4.02
C HIS A 47 -3.06 0.83 2.65
N VAL A 48 -3.44 1.51 1.58
CA VAL A 48 -2.99 1.19 0.21
C VAL A 48 -1.78 2.06 -0.11
N THR A 49 -0.62 1.45 -0.37
CA THR A 49 0.60 2.22 -0.74
C THR A 49 0.54 2.63 -2.22
N LEU A 50 0.75 3.91 -2.51
CA LEU A 50 0.78 4.45 -3.87
C LEU A 50 2.21 4.65 -4.37
N ALA A 51 3.06 5.28 -3.57
CA ALA A 51 4.47 5.52 -3.88
C ALA A 51 5.34 5.32 -2.65
N PHE A 52 6.51 4.72 -2.81
CA PHE A 52 7.49 4.50 -1.74
C PHE A 52 8.77 5.28 -2.05
N MET A 53 9.29 6.00 -1.06
CA MET A 53 10.52 6.79 -1.15
C MET A 53 11.45 6.38 0.00
N PRO A 54 12.50 5.57 -0.25
CA PRO A 54 13.35 5.01 0.80
C PRO A 54 14.20 6.04 1.53
N ALA A 55 14.47 7.20 0.95
CA ALA A 55 15.36 8.21 1.54
C ALA A 55 15.01 9.62 1.05
N VAL A 56 14.10 10.29 1.74
CA VAL A 56 13.77 11.70 1.51
C VAL A 56 14.58 12.56 2.47
N HIS A 57 15.22 13.62 1.98
CA HIS A 57 15.88 14.60 2.83
C HIS A 57 14.85 15.27 3.75
N GLN A 58 15.06 15.27 5.07
CA GLN A 58 14.04 15.74 6.03
C GLN A 58 13.58 17.19 5.76
N GLY A 59 14.51 18.08 5.36
CA GLY A 59 14.19 19.47 4.99
C GLY A 59 13.42 19.66 3.67
N ARG A 60 13.11 18.57 2.94
CA ARG A 60 12.33 18.60 1.68
C ARG A 60 10.96 17.94 1.82
N VAL A 61 10.57 17.48 3.01
CA VAL A 61 9.28 16.80 3.24
C VAL A 61 8.10 17.72 2.95
N ASP A 62 8.18 19.01 3.30
CA ASP A 62 7.10 19.97 3.03
C ASP A 62 6.96 20.26 1.53
N GLU A 63 8.10 20.40 0.83
CA GLU A 63 8.14 20.54 -0.63
C GLU A 63 7.51 19.32 -1.33
N MET A 64 7.88 18.11 -0.90
CA MET A 64 7.32 16.85 -1.37
C MET A 64 5.80 16.80 -1.12
N SER A 65 5.35 17.23 0.06
CA SER A 65 3.93 17.24 0.42
C SER A 65 3.13 18.18 -0.48
N GLY A 66 3.66 19.36 -0.81
CA GLY A 66 3.03 20.27 -1.77
C GLY A 66 2.95 19.70 -3.20
N VAL A 67 3.89 18.84 -3.60
CA VAL A 67 3.82 18.09 -4.87
C VAL A 67 2.69 17.05 -4.82
N VAL A 68 2.60 16.29 -3.72
CA VAL A 68 1.52 15.32 -3.51
C VAL A 68 0.14 16.00 -3.57
N GLU A 69 -0.05 17.12 -2.86
CA GLU A 69 -1.32 17.85 -2.85
C GLU A 69 -1.74 18.30 -4.26
N ARG A 70 -0.81 18.85 -5.04
CA ARG A 70 -1.08 19.29 -6.41
C ARG A 70 -1.51 18.13 -7.30
N ILE A 71 -0.79 17.01 -7.25
CA ILE A 71 -1.11 15.82 -8.04
C ILE A 71 -2.50 15.31 -7.63
N VAL A 72 -2.71 15.05 -6.34
CA VAL A 72 -3.97 14.52 -5.81
C VAL A 72 -5.16 15.40 -6.16
N SER A 73 -5.01 16.73 -6.17
CA SER A 73 -6.10 17.66 -6.55
C SER A 73 -6.60 17.50 -7.98
N GLY A 74 -5.78 16.92 -8.87
CA GLY A 74 -6.14 16.61 -10.25
C GLY A 74 -6.88 15.29 -10.44
N HIS A 75 -6.99 14.46 -9.39
CA HIS A 75 -7.65 13.16 -9.46
C HIS A 75 -9.02 13.17 -8.78
N PRO A 76 -10.02 12.45 -9.35
CA PRO A 76 -11.27 12.20 -8.65
C PRO A 76 -11.06 11.24 -7.46
N PRO A 77 -12.02 11.16 -6.52
CA PRO A 77 -11.98 10.17 -5.45
C PRO A 77 -11.79 8.75 -5.98
N VAL A 78 -10.81 8.03 -5.42
CA VAL A 78 -10.51 6.65 -5.78
C VAL A 78 -11.68 5.74 -5.41
N ARG A 79 -12.16 4.94 -6.38
CA ARG A 79 -13.16 3.89 -6.16
C ARG A 79 -12.57 2.53 -6.51
N LEU A 80 -12.48 1.68 -5.51
CA LEU A 80 -12.02 0.30 -5.64
C LEU A 80 -13.23 -0.64 -5.61
N GLY A 81 -13.15 -1.74 -6.35
CA GLY A 81 -14.17 -2.78 -6.32
C GLY A 81 -13.95 -3.77 -5.18
N ASP A 82 -14.67 -4.90 -5.23
CA ASP A 82 -14.70 -5.85 -4.12
C ASP A 82 -13.32 -6.40 -3.75
N PRO A 83 -13.00 -6.46 -2.44
CA PRO A 83 -11.75 -7.00 -1.97
C PRO A 83 -11.70 -8.51 -2.05
N ARG A 84 -10.50 -9.06 -2.26
CA ARG A 84 -10.20 -10.49 -2.13
C ARG A 84 -8.87 -10.69 -1.41
N THR A 85 -8.80 -11.71 -0.58
CA THR A 85 -7.54 -12.09 0.06
C THR A 85 -6.62 -12.79 -0.93
N GLU A 86 -5.35 -12.42 -0.93
CA GLU A 86 -4.37 -13.00 -1.84
C GLU A 86 -3.04 -13.30 -1.16
N ALA A 87 -2.49 -14.47 -1.48
CA ALA A 87 -1.17 -14.92 -1.06
C ALA A 87 -0.12 -14.57 -2.12
N VAL A 88 0.84 -13.72 -1.78
CA VAL A 88 1.81 -13.16 -2.72
C VAL A 88 3.23 -13.63 -2.41
N PRO A 89 4.02 -14.09 -3.41
CA PRO A 89 3.68 -14.15 -4.84
C PRO A 89 2.79 -15.34 -5.24
N SER A 90 2.64 -16.34 -4.38
CA SER A 90 1.79 -17.52 -4.60
C SER A 90 1.55 -18.25 -3.28
N PRO A 91 0.46 -19.03 -3.12
CA PRO A 91 0.15 -19.74 -1.87
C PRO A 91 1.32 -20.54 -1.29
N GLY A 92 1.99 -21.39 -2.07
CA GLY A 92 3.10 -22.22 -1.59
C GLY A 92 4.45 -21.51 -1.39
N ARG A 93 4.53 -20.19 -1.62
CA ARG A 93 5.74 -19.36 -1.40
C ARG A 93 5.39 -18.04 -0.74
N CYS A 94 4.29 -17.99 0.00
CA CYS A 94 3.66 -16.74 0.38
C CYS A 94 4.57 -15.96 1.33
N ARG A 95 4.91 -14.73 0.96
CA ARG A 95 5.64 -13.78 1.81
C ARG A 95 4.74 -12.68 2.33
N MET A 96 3.62 -12.43 1.67
CA MET A 96 2.68 -11.39 2.06
C MET A 96 1.25 -11.86 1.83
N LEU A 97 0.38 -11.62 2.81
CA LEU A 97 -1.05 -11.68 2.60
C LEU A 97 -1.58 -10.29 2.34
N TRP A 98 -2.30 -10.15 1.25
CA TRP A 98 -2.94 -8.92 0.83
C TRP A 98 -4.44 -9.04 0.94
N LEU A 99 -5.10 -7.93 1.25
CA LEU A 99 -6.46 -7.67 0.81
C LEU A 99 -6.33 -6.88 -0.50
N ALA A 100 -6.45 -7.56 -1.63
CA ALA A 100 -6.32 -6.98 -2.97
C ALA A 100 -7.68 -6.47 -3.45
N PHE A 101 -7.69 -5.37 -4.18
CA PHE A 101 -8.90 -4.78 -4.74
C PHE A 101 -8.83 -4.76 -6.26
N SER A 102 -9.99 -4.85 -6.90
CA SER A 102 -10.10 -4.48 -8.32
C SER A 102 -10.11 -2.96 -8.47
N ASP A 103 -9.60 -2.47 -9.59
CA ASP A 103 -9.68 -1.06 -9.99
C ASP A 103 -10.24 -0.98 -11.41
N PRO A 104 -11.57 -1.14 -11.58
CA PRO A 104 -12.19 -1.22 -12.90
C PRO A 104 -12.00 0.05 -13.72
N SER A 105 -11.91 1.20 -13.03
CA SER A 105 -11.71 2.51 -13.66
C SER A 105 -10.24 2.83 -13.99
N GLY A 106 -9.29 2.10 -13.38
CA GLY A 106 -7.87 2.43 -13.41
C GLY A 106 -7.50 3.70 -12.63
N GLY A 107 -8.43 4.28 -11.87
CA GLY A 107 -8.22 5.56 -11.19
C GLY A 107 -7.17 5.51 -10.07
N CYS A 108 -7.08 4.40 -9.34
CA CYS A 108 -6.05 4.20 -8.32
C CYS A 108 -4.69 3.95 -8.95
N ALA A 109 -4.66 3.15 -10.03
CA ALA A 109 -3.43 2.91 -10.80
C ALA A 109 -2.89 4.19 -11.45
N GLY A 110 -3.76 5.03 -12.02
CA GLY A 110 -3.40 6.33 -12.58
C GLY A 110 -2.80 7.25 -11.51
N LEU A 111 -3.48 7.41 -10.37
CA LEU A 111 -2.96 8.21 -9.25
C LEU A 111 -1.60 7.71 -8.75
N ALA A 112 -1.42 6.38 -8.62
CA ALA A 112 -0.14 5.80 -8.22
C ALA A 112 0.97 6.09 -9.25
N SER A 113 0.65 6.01 -10.54
CA SER A 113 1.58 6.33 -11.63
C SER A 113 2.02 7.79 -11.59
N ASP A 114 1.07 8.72 -11.49
CA ASP A 114 1.34 10.16 -11.48
C ASP A 114 2.11 10.59 -10.23
N LEU A 115 1.79 10.01 -9.07
CA LEU A 115 2.57 10.21 -7.85
C LEU A 115 4.00 9.69 -7.98
N ARG A 116 4.23 8.50 -8.55
CA ARG A 116 5.59 7.98 -8.75
C ARG A 116 6.40 8.87 -9.69
N ALA A 117 5.82 9.25 -10.81
CA ALA A 117 6.45 10.13 -11.78
C ALA A 117 6.79 11.49 -11.15
N GLY A 118 5.81 12.14 -10.52
CA GLY A 118 5.96 13.46 -9.90
C GLY A 118 6.88 13.49 -8.67
N LEU A 119 7.12 12.34 -8.04
CA LEU A 119 7.99 12.22 -6.86
C LEU A 119 9.37 11.63 -7.17
N THR A 120 9.73 11.50 -8.44
CA THR A 120 11.05 10.98 -8.88
C THR A 120 12.20 11.79 -8.25
N ASP A 121 12.08 13.12 -8.19
CA ASP A 121 13.10 14.02 -7.60
C ASP A 121 13.23 13.90 -6.07
N PHE A 122 12.31 13.16 -5.43
CA PHE A 122 12.34 12.80 -4.01
C PHE A 122 12.71 11.32 -3.81
N GLY A 123 13.08 10.60 -4.88
CA GLY A 123 13.51 9.22 -4.84
C GLY A 123 12.36 8.20 -4.82
N ALA A 124 11.20 8.53 -5.39
CA ALA A 124 10.14 7.54 -5.56
C ALA A 124 10.61 6.34 -6.38
N GLU A 125 10.33 5.15 -5.88
CA GLU A 125 10.65 3.91 -6.58
C GLU A 125 9.73 3.68 -7.78
N ASP A 126 10.33 3.34 -8.91
CA ASP A 126 9.64 2.83 -10.09
C ASP A 126 9.19 1.37 -9.83
N ASP A 127 7.99 1.02 -10.31
CA ASP A 127 7.44 -0.33 -10.24
C ASP A 127 8.08 -1.30 -11.26
N ARG A 128 9.03 -0.82 -12.06
CA ARG A 128 9.83 -1.60 -13.03
C ARG A 128 8.93 -2.26 -14.08
N GLY A 129 7.87 -1.58 -14.48
CA GLY A 129 6.90 -2.07 -15.46
C GLY A 129 5.96 -3.14 -14.92
N ARG A 130 5.87 -3.32 -13.59
CA ARG A 130 4.88 -4.20 -12.98
C ARG A 130 3.56 -3.45 -12.83
N PRO A 131 2.42 -4.06 -13.23
CA PRO A 131 1.14 -3.40 -13.08
C PRO A 131 0.88 -3.07 -11.61
N PHE A 132 0.39 -1.86 -11.35
CA PHE A 132 -0.06 -1.50 -10.02
C PHE A 132 -1.25 -2.37 -9.60
N ARG A 133 -1.19 -2.89 -8.38
CA ARG A 133 -2.24 -3.72 -7.80
C ARG A 133 -2.66 -3.07 -6.49
N PRO A 134 -3.81 -2.38 -6.43
CA PRO A 134 -4.26 -1.77 -5.19
C PRO A 134 -4.49 -2.85 -4.14
N HIS A 135 -3.79 -2.74 -3.02
CA HIS A 135 -3.88 -3.73 -1.95
C HIS A 135 -3.56 -3.12 -0.59
N VAL A 136 -4.12 -3.73 0.44
CA VAL A 136 -3.70 -3.55 1.83
C VAL A 136 -2.87 -4.75 2.23
N THR A 137 -1.65 -4.53 2.70
CA THR A 137 -0.85 -5.63 3.27
C THR A 137 -1.40 -5.99 4.65
N LEU A 138 -1.91 -7.21 4.82
CA LEU A 138 -2.43 -7.72 6.09
C LEU A 138 -1.34 -8.39 6.93
N CYS A 139 -0.44 -9.12 6.29
CA CYS A 139 0.61 -9.89 6.95
C CYS A 139 1.88 -9.93 6.10
N ARG A 140 3.04 -9.93 6.76
CA ARG A 140 4.35 -10.20 6.16
C ARG A 140 4.91 -11.47 6.80
N ALA A 141 4.88 -12.58 6.06
CA ALA A 141 5.30 -13.88 6.55
C ALA A 141 6.83 -14.01 6.58
N ARG A 142 7.35 -14.55 7.68
CA ARG A 142 8.76 -14.89 7.91
C ARG A 142 9.10 -16.24 7.29
N ARG A 143 8.17 -17.19 7.29
CA ARG A 143 8.30 -18.49 6.60
C ARG A 143 7.22 -18.61 5.51
N PRO A 144 7.56 -19.12 4.32
CA PRO A 144 6.58 -19.35 3.26
C PRO A 144 5.61 -20.46 3.61
#